data_AF-A0A9E5QI56-F1
#
_entry.id   AF-A0A9E5QI56-F1
#
_cell.length_a   1.000
_cell.length_b   1.000
_cell.length_c   1.000
_cell.angle_alpha   90.00
_cell.angle_beta   90.00
_cell.angle_gamma   90.00
#
_symmetry.space_group_name_H-M   'P 1'
#
loop_
_entity.id
_entity.type
_entity.pdbx_description
1 polymer ?
#
loop_
_entity_poly.entity_id
_entity_poly.type
_entity_poly.pdbx_seq_one_letter_code
_entity_poly.pdbx_strand_id
1 'polypeptide(L)' 'MSSVPAPAPYRTWMCLVCGFVYDEAAGSPDDGLAPGTR' A
#
# COMPACT_ATOMS: atom_id res chain seq x y z
N MET A 1 13.23 21.04 -2.76
CA MET A 1 13.14 19.96 -1.73
C MET A 1 11.88 19.20 -2.06
N SER A 2 11.94 17.86 -2.11
CA SER A 2 10.83 16.92 -2.44
C SER A 2 10.60 16.64 -3.93
N SER A 3 11.51 15.85 -4.53
CA SER A 3 11.17 14.95 -5.63
C SER A 3 10.93 13.55 -5.04
N VAL A 4 9.69 13.26 -4.65
CA VAL A 4 9.31 11.88 -4.30
C VAL A 4 8.96 11.19 -5.63
N PRO A 5 9.68 10.13 -6.04
CA PRO A 5 9.32 9.40 -7.26
C PRO A 5 7.94 8.80 -7.06
N ALA A 6 7.02 9.06 -8.00
CA ALA A 6 5.71 8.40 -8.00
C ALA A 6 5.96 6.89 -8.13
N PRO A 7 5.59 6.06 -7.14
CA PRO A 7 5.74 4.62 -7.27
C PRO A 7 4.81 4.13 -8.39
N ALA A 8 5.13 2.97 -8.96
CA ALA A 8 4.37 2.27 -10.01
C ALA A 8 2.85 2.21 -9.68
N PRO A 9 1.94 1.79 -10.59
CA PRO A 9 0.50 1.83 -10.33
C PRO A 9 0.06 0.73 -9.34
N TYR A 10 0.57 0.81 -8.12
CA TYR A 10 0.13 0.08 -6.94
C TYR A 10 -1.23 0.65 -6.54
N ARG A 11 -2.15 -0.23 -6.18
CA ARG A 11 -3.47 0.16 -5.73
C ARG A 11 -3.46 0.32 -4.22
N THR A 12 -4.23 1.29 -3.75
CA THR A 12 -4.56 1.43 -2.35
C THR A 12 -5.97 0.90 -2.13
N TRP A 13 -6.12 0.00 -1.18
CA TRP A 13 -7.39 -0.63 -0.82
C TRP A 13 -7.87 -0.06 0.51
N MET A 14 -9.11 0.40 0.55
CA MET A 14 -9.74 0.85 1.80
C MET A 14 -10.84 -0.13 2.18
N CYS A 15 -10.75 -0.68 3.39
CA CYS A 15 -11.83 -1.45 3.98
C CYS A 15 -12.99 -0.50 4.29
N LEU A 16 -14.12 -0.68 3.61
CA LEU A 16 -15.32 0.12 3.81
C LEU A 16 -16.02 -0.15 5.15
N VAL A 17 -15.67 -1.25 5.82
CA VAL A 17 -16.27 -1.67 7.09
C VAL A 17 -15.57 -1.02 8.28
N CYS A 18 -14.23 -1.00 8.29
CA CYS A 18 -13.45 -0.49 9.42
C CYS A 18 -12.56 0.72 9.09
N GLY A 19 -12.45 1.11 7.82
CA GLY A 19 -11.61 2.23 7.37
C GLY A 19 -10.12 1.91 7.24
N PHE A 20 -9.72 0.64 7.39
CA PHE A 20 -8.32 0.23 7.20
C PHE A 20 -7.84 0.51 5.78
N VAL A 21 -6.64 1.06 5.62
CA VAL A 21 -6.04 1.39 4.33
C VAL A 21 -4.82 0.51 4.10
N TYR A 22 -4.87 -0.35 3.08
CA TYR A 22 -3.76 -1.18 2.63
C TYR A 22 -3.14 -0.60 1.37
N ASP A 23 -1.83 -0.33 1.42
CA ASP A 23 -1.05 0.13 0.28
C ASP A 23 -0.23 -1.04 -0.28
N GLU A 24 -0.55 -1.48 -1.50
CA GLU A 24 0.20 -2.54 -2.17
C GLU A 24 1.68 -2.16 -2.34
N ALA A 25 2.02 -0.88 -2.48
CA ALA A 25 3.41 -0.43 -2.62
C ALA A 25 4.21 -0.66 -1.33
N ALA A 26 3.55 -0.52 -0.18
CA ALA A 26 4.15 -0.72 1.14
C ALA A 26 4.08 -2.18 1.59
N GLY A 27 3.07 -2.93 1.14
CA GLY A 27 2.76 -4.25 1.70
C GLY A 27 2.24 -4.14 3.14
N SER A 28 2.27 -5.26 3.86
CA SER A 28 1.93 -5.32 5.29
C SER A 28 2.88 -6.31 5.99
N PRO A 29 3.95 -5.86 6.63
CA PRO A 29 4.89 -6.75 7.32
C PRO A 29 4.24 -7.45 8.52
N ASP A 30 3.26 -6.81 9.18
CA ASP A 30 2.49 -7.40 10.29
C ASP A 30 1.68 -8.63 9.84
N ASP A 31 1.20 -8.62 8.59
CA ASP A 31 0.48 -9.75 7.98
C ASP A 31 1.39 -10.65 7.13
N GLY A 32 2.69 -10.35 7.04
CA GLY A 32 3.66 -11.08 6.20
C GLY A 32 3.52 -10.82 4.69
N LEU A 33 2.85 -9.74 4.30
CA LEU A 33 2.68 -9.31 2.91
C LEU A 33 3.86 -8.43 2.48
N ALA A 34 4.63 -8.91 1.51
CA ALA A 34 5.73 -8.14 0.94
C ALA A 34 5.23 -6.92 0.14
N PRO A 35 6.04 -5.85 0.03
CA PRO A 35 5.79 -4.76 -0.89
C PRO A 35 5.56 -5.25 -2.33
N GLY A 36 4.52 -4.72 -2.98
CA GLY A 36 4.12 -5.06 -4.35
C GLY A 36 3.27 -6.32 -4.50
N THR A 37 2.74 -6.85 -3.39
CA THR A 37 1.79 -7.98 -3.41
C THR A 37 0.40 -7.50 -3.86
N ARG A 38 -0.23 -8.25 -4.77
CA ARG A 38 -1.52 -7.97 -5.44
C ARG A 38 -2.37 -9.22 -5.53
#